data_AF-A0AAE7H7S0-F1
#
_entry.id   AF-A0AAE7H7S0-F1
#
_cell.length_a   1.000
_cell.length_b   1.000
_cell.length_c   1.000
_cell.angle_alpha   90.00
_cell.angle_beta   90.00
_cell.angle_gamma   90.00
#
_symmetry.space_group_name_H-M   'P 1'
#
loop_
_entity.id
_entity.type
_entity.pdbx_description
1 polymer ?
#
loop_
_entity_poly.entity_id
_entity_poly.type
_entity_poly.pdbx_seq_one_letter_code
_entity_poly.pdbx_strand_id
1 'polypeptide(L)'
;MRLLPVIAVVAASFLLVACSTPTPPQGVTVVSPFATQRYLGTWYEIARFDHNFERGLEKVTATYSLREDGGLDVVNKGYNPDRGIWQKTDGVAYFTGEPTRAALKVSFFGPFYGGYNVIALDKDYRYALVCGPDRDYLWLLARTPKIPPEVKQQMLDIATQQDFDVSKLLWVNQHY
;
A
#
# COMPACT_ATOMS: atom_id res chain seq x y z
N MET A 1 -37.41 -38.60 -34.21
CA MET A 1 -37.16 -37.13 -34.32
C MET A 1 -36.16 -36.75 -33.25
N ARG A 2 -35.03 -36.16 -33.65
CA ARG A 2 -33.86 -35.87 -32.83
C ARG A 2 -34.13 -34.66 -31.93
N LEU A 3 -34.03 -34.82 -30.62
CA LEU A 3 -34.04 -33.73 -29.65
C LEU A 3 -32.94 -33.94 -28.60
N LEU A 4 -31.73 -33.62 -29.02
CA LEU A 4 -30.57 -33.24 -28.21
C LEU A 4 -29.83 -32.17 -29.04
N PRO A 5 -29.27 -31.07 -28.49
CA PRO A 5 -29.41 -30.46 -27.17
C PRO A 5 -29.52 -28.90 -27.28
N VAL A 6 -30.66 -28.29 -26.96
CA VAL A 6 -30.76 -26.80 -26.91
C VAL A 6 -30.29 -26.23 -25.56
N ILE A 7 -29.96 -27.09 -24.59
CA ILE A 7 -29.57 -26.67 -23.22
C ILE A 7 -28.07 -26.36 -23.09
N ALA A 8 -27.25 -26.54 -24.14
CA ALA A 8 -25.79 -26.52 -24.02
C ALA A 8 -25.08 -25.16 -24.25
N VAL A 9 -25.79 -24.03 -24.46
CA VAL A 9 -25.12 -22.78 -24.95
C VAL A 9 -25.18 -21.56 -24.01
N VAL A 10 -25.94 -21.58 -22.91
CA VAL A 10 -26.08 -20.36 -22.06
C VAL A 10 -25.27 -20.39 -20.74
N ALA A 11 -24.60 -21.49 -20.41
CA ALA A 11 -23.91 -21.67 -19.12
C ALA A 11 -22.37 -21.51 -19.16
N ALA A 12 -21.81 -20.76 -20.11
CA ALA A 12 -20.35 -20.61 -20.27
C ALA A 12 -19.82 -19.17 -20.18
N SER A 13 -20.64 -18.18 -19.79
CA SER A 13 -20.26 -16.76 -19.89
C SER A 13 -19.99 -16.04 -18.56
N PHE A 14 -19.95 -16.74 -17.41
CA PHE A 14 -19.86 -16.09 -16.08
C PHE A 14 -18.61 -16.40 -15.25
N LEU A 15 -17.50 -16.83 -15.87
CA LEU A 15 -16.22 -17.03 -15.16
C LEU A 15 -15.04 -16.28 -15.79
N LEU A 16 -15.29 -15.15 -16.43
CA LEU A 16 -14.26 -14.11 -16.57
C LEU A 16 -14.37 -13.17 -15.37
N VAL A 17 -14.10 -13.67 -14.16
CA VAL A 17 -13.57 -12.80 -13.12
C VAL A 17 -12.18 -12.45 -13.60
N ALA A 18 -12.08 -11.39 -14.40
CA ALA A 18 -10.81 -10.82 -14.77
C ALA A 18 -10.06 -10.57 -13.46
N CYS A 19 -8.98 -11.32 -13.24
CA CYS A 19 -7.99 -11.01 -12.22
C CYS A 19 -7.35 -9.67 -12.59
N SER A 20 -8.09 -8.59 -12.36
CA SER A 20 -7.58 -7.24 -12.57
C SER A 20 -6.46 -7.06 -11.54
N THR A 21 -5.23 -6.98 -12.05
CA THR A 21 -4.10 -6.62 -11.22
C THR A 21 -4.26 -5.15 -10.89
N PRO A 22 -4.27 -4.76 -9.60
CA PRO A 22 -4.47 -3.37 -9.24
C PRO A 22 -3.36 -2.52 -9.88
N THR A 23 -3.77 -1.38 -10.43
CA THR A 23 -2.86 -0.43 -11.08
C THR A 23 -2.76 0.84 -10.23
N PRO A 24 -1.69 1.62 -10.36
CA PRO A 24 -1.63 2.94 -9.76
C PRO A 24 -2.79 3.82 -10.28
N PRO A 25 -3.22 4.83 -9.51
CA PRO A 25 -4.25 5.75 -9.96
C PRO A 25 -3.85 6.42 -11.27
N GLN A 26 -4.81 6.71 -12.14
CA GLN A 26 -4.51 7.34 -13.43
C GLN A 26 -3.78 8.69 -13.23
N GLY A 27 -2.68 8.87 -13.97
CA GLY A 27 -1.84 10.08 -13.91
C GLY A 27 -0.80 10.09 -12.78
N VAL A 28 -0.84 9.12 -11.86
CA VAL A 28 0.14 9.01 -10.77
C VAL A 28 1.44 8.40 -11.28
N THR A 29 2.55 9.06 -10.95
CA THR A 29 3.90 8.60 -11.28
C THR A 29 4.46 7.78 -10.14
N VAL A 30 4.97 6.59 -10.46
CA VAL A 30 5.54 5.64 -9.52
C VAL A 30 7.07 5.65 -9.63
N VAL A 31 7.75 5.52 -8.49
CA VAL A 31 9.22 5.50 -8.41
C VAL A 31 9.80 4.40 -9.30
N SER A 32 10.75 4.82 -10.13
CA SER A 32 11.66 3.96 -10.90
C SER A 32 12.95 4.74 -11.21
N PRO A 33 14.15 4.15 -11.03
CA PRO A 33 14.40 2.79 -10.58
C PRO A 33 14.16 2.59 -9.07
N PHE A 34 13.65 1.41 -8.71
CA PHE A 34 13.43 0.97 -7.33
C PHE A 34 14.38 -0.19 -6.96
N ALA A 35 14.90 -0.17 -5.74
CA ALA A 35 15.81 -1.17 -5.20
C ALA A 35 15.20 -1.81 -3.94
N THR A 36 14.50 -2.93 -4.13
CA THR A 36 13.75 -3.65 -3.08
C THR A 36 14.56 -3.88 -1.80
N GLN A 37 15.83 -4.29 -1.93
CA GLN A 37 16.68 -4.57 -0.77
C GLN A 37 16.87 -3.37 0.16
N ARG A 38 16.89 -2.15 -0.38
CA ARG A 38 17.01 -0.92 0.41
C ARG A 38 15.69 -0.52 1.06
N TYR A 39 14.56 -1.05 0.58
CA TYR A 39 13.22 -0.78 1.10
C TYR A 39 12.81 -1.72 2.24
N LEU A 40 13.47 -2.87 2.39
CA LEU A 40 13.20 -3.83 3.46
C LEU A 40 13.38 -3.24 4.87
N GLY A 41 12.90 -3.96 5.87
CA GLY A 41 12.93 -3.55 7.26
C GLY A 41 11.74 -2.66 7.64
N THR A 42 11.85 -2.00 8.77
CA THR A 42 10.75 -1.27 9.39
C THR A 42 10.64 0.17 8.88
N TRP A 43 9.39 0.59 8.69
CA TRP A 43 8.97 1.96 8.42
C TRP A 43 7.92 2.38 9.45
N TYR A 44 8.04 3.61 9.93
CA TYR A 44 7.05 4.28 10.76
C TYR A 44 6.07 5.00 9.86
N GLU A 45 4.79 4.84 10.15
CA GLU A 45 3.75 5.59 9.47
C GLU A 45 3.61 6.97 10.12
N ILE A 46 4.05 8.01 9.42
CA ILE A 46 4.05 9.38 9.93
C ILE A 46 2.70 10.04 9.71
N ALA A 47 2.08 9.76 8.57
CA ALA A 47 0.74 10.22 8.25
C ALA A 47 0.04 9.21 7.35
N ARG A 48 -1.30 9.20 7.42
CA ARG A 48 -2.17 8.40 6.55
C ARG A 48 -3.47 9.15 6.26
N PHE A 49 -4.18 8.78 5.21
CA PHE A 49 -5.62 9.08 5.13
C PHE A 49 -6.41 8.19 6.10
N ASP A 50 -7.66 8.58 6.43
CA ASP A 50 -8.47 7.79 7.36
C ASP A 50 -8.96 6.50 6.70
N HIS A 51 -8.33 5.40 7.06
CA HIS A 51 -8.68 4.07 6.59
C HIS A 51 -9.42 3.29 7.67
N ASN A 52 -10.58 2.72 7.34
CA ASN A 52 -11.42 2.00 8.30
C ASN A 52 -10.67 0.88 9.06
N PHE A 53 -9.65 0.26 8.44
CA PHE A 53 -8.87 -0.83 9.03
C PHE A 53 -7.73 -0.37 9.97
N GLU A 54 -7.35 0.92 9.91
CA GLU A 54 -6.30 1.53 10.75
C GLU A 54 -6.85 2.56 11.73
N ARG A 55 -8.16 2.79 11.74
CA ARG A 55 -8.79 3.84 12.55
C ARG A 55 -8.48 3.64 14.04
N GLY A 56 -8.02 4.71 14.68
CA GLY A 56 -7.67 4.72 16.10
C GLY A 56 -6.32 4.09 16.45
N LEU A 57 -5.53 3.62 15.48
CA LEU A 57 -4.18 3.11 15.76
C LEU A 57 -3.12 4.22 15.79
N GLU A 58 -2.28 4.17 16.82
CA GLU A 58 -1.07 4.96 17.02
C GLU A 58 0.18 4.08 16.94
N LYS A 59 1.37 4.67 16.94
CA LYS A 59 2.68 3.99 16.93
C LYS A 59 2.78 2.94 15.82
N VAL A 60 2.20 3.27 14.67
CA VAL A 60 2.00 2.34 13.55
C VAL A 60 3.32 2.15 12.80
N THR A 61 3.66 0.89 12.53
CA THR A 61 4.82 0.51 11.74
C THR A 61 4.45 -0.56 10.71
N ALA A 62 5.07 -0.50 9.54
CA ALA A 62 5.08 -1.56 8.54
C ALA A 62 6.49 -2.12 8.40
N THR A 63 6.65 -3.44 8.52
CA THR A 63 7.95 -4.11 8.33
C THR A 63 7.90 -5.02 7.11
N TYR A 64 8.87 -4.85 6.22
CA TYR A 64 8.97 -5.61 4.98
C TYR A 64 10.15 -6.59 5.01
N SER A 65 9.92 -7.84 4.62
CA SER A 65 10.99 -8.84 4.43
C SER A 65 10.83 -9.57 3.10
N LEU A 66 11.95 -9.99 2.52
CA LEU A 66 11.95 -10.71 1.25
C LEU A 66 11.42 -12.14 1.43
N ARG A 67 10.63 -12.60 0.47
CA ARG A 67 10.16 -13.99 0.38
C ARG A 67 10.92 -14.75 -0.69
N GLU A 68 10.98 -16.08 -0.54
CA GLU A 68 11.60 -16.98 -1.52
C GLU A 68 10.89 -16.96 -2.89
N ASP A 69 9.59 -16.67 -2.91
CA ASP A 69 8.76 -16.58 -4.12
C ASP A 69 8.91 -15.24 -4.88
N GLY A 70 9.82 -14.36 -4.42
CA GLY A 70 10.05 -13.04 -5.02
C GLY A 70 9.07 -11.96 -4.56
N GLY A 71 8.10 -12.29 -3.70
CA GLY A 71 7.25 -11.33 -3.01
C GLY A 71 7.91 -10.74 -1.77
N LEU A 72 7.11 -9.99 -1.01
CA LEU A 72 7.47 -9.43 0.29
C LEU A 72 6.46 -9.86 1.35
N ASP A 73 6.93 -10.26 2.52
CA ASP A 73 6.07 -10.30 3.71
C ASP A 73 5.92 -8.87 4.23
N VAL A 74 4.71 -8.55 4.68
CA VAL A 74 4.34 -7.26 5.24
C VAL A 74 3.78 -7.47 6.63
N VAL A 75 4.40 -6.86 7.63
CA VAL A 75 3.92 -6.91 9.01
C VAL A 75 3.55 -5.50 9.47
N ASN A 76 2.26 -5.23 9.59
CA ASN A 76 1.73 -4.01 10.19
C ASN A 76 1.53 -4.23 11.69
N LYS A 77 1.95 -3.26 12.50
CA LYS A 77 1.78 -3.26 13.96
C LYS A 77 1.37 -1.86 14.41
N GLY A 78 0.39 -1.76 15.30
CA GLY A 78 -0.06 -0.48 15.87
C GLY A 78 -0.63 -0.66 17.27
N TYR A 79 -0.69 0.42 18.03
CA TYR A 79 -1.26 0.47 19.38
C TYR A 79 -2.64 1.11 19.35
N ASN A 80 -3.63 0.46 19.95
CA ASN A 80 -4.96 1.04 20.14
C ASN A 80 -5.05 1.59 21.58
N PRO A 81 -5.06 2.92 21.78
CA PRO A 81 -5.07 3.53 23.11
C PRO A 81 -6.40 3.32 23.84
N ASP A 82 -7.53 3.32 23.13
CA ASP A 82 -8.86 3.13 23.73
C ASP A 82 -9.02 1.76 24.39
N ARG A 83 -8.37 0.75 23.80
CA ARG A 83 -8.39 -0.64 24.28
C ARG A 83 -7.15 -1.03 25.07
N GLY A 84 -6.10 -0.20 25.05
CA GLY A 84 -4.83 -0.47 25.70
C GLY A 84 -4.05 -1.66 25.13
N ILE A 85 -4.26 -2.04 23.86
CA ILE A 85 -3.65 -3.25 23.26
C ILE A 85 -2.84 -2.95 22.01
N TRP A 86 -1.82 -3.77 21.77
CA TRP A 86 -1.13 -3.84 20.48
C TRP A 86 -1.91 -4.75 19.51
N GLN A 87 -2.03 -4.29 18.27
CA GLN A 87 -2.58 -5.04 17.16
C GLN A 87 -1.49 -5.31 16.13
N LYS A 88 -1.59 -6.46 15.46
CA LYS A 88 -0.66 -6.90 14.42
C LYS A 88 -1.47 -7.50 13.27
N THR A 89 -1.06 -7.21 12.04
CA THR A 89 -1.61 -7.81 10.84
C THR A 89 -0.48 -8.24 9.92
N ASP A 90 -0.52 -9.49 9.48
CA ASP A 90 0.43 -10.07 8.55
C ASP A 90 -0.19 -10.06 7.14
N GLY A 91 0.63 -9.78 6.14
CA GLY A 91 0.21 -9.72 4.75
C GLY A 91 1.35 -10.06 3.79
N VAL A 92 1.01 -10.11 2.51
CA VAL A 92 1.96 -10.39 1.42
C VAL A 92 1.82 -9.34 0.33
N ALA A 93 2.94 -8.94 -0.26
CA ALA A 93 2.98 -8.04 -1.39
C ALA A 93 3.76 -8.63 -2.57
N TYR A 94 3.29 -8.36 -3.78
CA TYR A 94 3.93 -8.78 -5.02
C TYR A 94 4.01 -7.61 -5.99
N PHE A 95 5.09 -7.51 -6.76
CA PHE A 95 5.18 -6.55 -7.85
C PHE A 95 4.12 -6.85 -8.91
N THR A 96 3.52 -5.80 -9.48
CA THR A 96 2.54 -5.93 -10.58
C THR A 96 3.21 -5.92 -11.96
N GLY A 97 4.54 -5.82 -12.00
CA GLY A 97 5.38 -5.79 -13.19
C GLY A 97 6.86 -5.92 -12.79
N GLU A 98 7.74 -5.20 -13.48
CA GLU A 98 9.19 -5.22 -13.21
C GLU A 98 9.52 -4.79 -11.76
N PRO A 99 10.38 -5.52 -11.02
CA PRO A 99 10.77 -5.17 -9.64
C PRO A 99 11.50 -3.82 -9.49
N THR A 100 11.97 -3.24 -10.60
CA THR A 100 12.59 -1.91 -10.65
C THR A 100 11.58 -0.76 -10.71
N ARG A 101 10.28 -1.07 -10.76
CA ARG A 101 9.17 -0.11 -10.64
C ARG A 101 8.41 -0.40 -9.36
N ALA A 102 8.28 0.58 -8.48
CA ALA A 102 7.68 0.42 -7.15
C ALA A 102 6.14 0.35 -7.14
N ALA A 103 5.56 -0.45 -8.05
CA ALA A 103 4.14 -0.75 -8.13
C ALA A 103 3.90 -2.19 -7.70
N LEU A 104 3.15 -2.35 -6.62
CA LEU A 104 2.88 -3.62 -5.97
C LEU A 104 1.37 -3.80 -5.76
N LYS A 105 1.00 -5.03 -5.46
CA LYS A 105 -0.30 -5.40 -4.92
C LYS A 105 -0.08 -6.03 -3.55
N VAL A 106 -0.88 -5.66 -2.56
CA VAL A 106 -0.77 -6.14 -1.17
C VAL A 106 -2.08 -6.80 -0.73
N SER A 107 -1.98 -7.92 0.00
CA SER A 107 -3.11 -8.60 0.64
C SER A 107 -2.82 -8.85 2.12
N PHE A 108 -3.78 -8.52 2.97
CA PHE A 108 -3.75 -8.80 4.41
C PHE A 108 -4.78 -9.88 4.83
N PHE A 109 -5.80 -10.15 3.99
CA PHE A 109 -6.88 -11.09 4.29
C PHE A 109 -7.40 -11.76 3.01
N GLY A 110 -7.05 -13.03 2.79
CA GLY A 110 -7.59 -13.83 1.68
C GLY A 110 -7.14 -13.37 0.27
N PRO A 111 -7.87 -13.74 -0.80
CA PRO A 111 -7.45 -13.47 -2.19
C PRO A 111 -7.70 -12.02 -2.64
N PHE A 112 -7.89 -11.06 -1.73
CA PHE A 112 -8.16 -9.66 -2.05
C PHE A 112 -6.88 -8.84 -2.01
N TYR A 113 -6.54 -8.22 -3.14
CA TYR A 113 -5.34 -7.40 -3.26
C TYR A 113 -5.70 -5.94 -3.54
N GLY A 114 -5.12 -5.03 -2.76
CA GLY A 114 -5.12 -3.60 -3.04
C GLY A 114 -3.82 -3.16 -3.72
N GLY A 115 -3.85 -2.06 -4.46
CA GLY A 115 -2.63 -1.43 -4.99
C GLY A 115 -1.77 -0.86 -3.87
N TYR A 116 -0.45 -0.93 -4.03
CA TYR A 116 0.55 -0.29 -3.17
C TYR A 116 1.64 0.30 -4.07
N ASN A 117 1.71 1.62 -4.15
CA ASN A 117 2.53 2.31 -5.13
C ASN A 117 3.41 3.35 -4.44
N VAL A 118 4.73 3.21 -4.51
CA VAL A 118 5.65 4.23 -3.97
C VAL A 118 5.77 5.36 -4.99
N ILE A 119 5.23 6.52 -4.66
CA ILE A 119 5.13 7.68 -5.57
C ILE A 119 6.18 8.75 -5.31
N ALA A 120 6.83 8.71 -4.14
CA ALA A 120 8.10 9.38 -3.88
C ALA A 120 8.95 8.58 -2.90
N LEU A 121 10.27 8.68 -3.09
CA LEU A 121 11.27 8.00 -2.29
C LEU A 121 12.55 8.83 -2.35
N ASP A 122 13.14 9.14 -1.21
CA ASP A 122 14.42 9.83 -1.18
C ASP A 122 15.57 8.88 -1.56
N LYS A 123 16.73 9.45 -1.91
CA LYS A 123 17.90 8.69 -2.38
C LYS A 123 18.42 7.68 -1.35
N ASP A 124 18.19 7.95 -0.07
CA ASP A 124 18.70 7.16 1.05
C ASP A 124 17.66 6.18 1.63
N TYR A 125 16.45 6.11 1.04
CA TYR A 125 15.37 5.21 1.48
C TYR A 125 14.99 5.46 2.95
N ARG A 126 14.99 6.75 3.33
CA ARG A 126 14.65 7.29 4.64
C ARG A 126 13.19 7.71 4.73
N TYR A 127 12.59 8.15 3.63
CA TYR A 127 11.25 8.72 3.55
C TYR A 127 10.57 8.25 2.26
N ALA A 128 9.32 7.78 2.38
CA ALA A 128 8.54 7.31 1.25
C ALA A 128 7.12 7.88 1.31
N LEU A 129 6.60 8.30 0.16
CA LEU A 129 5.18 8.58 -0.03
C LEU A 129 4.58 7.45 -0.83
N VAL A 130 3.51 6.85 -0.33
CA VAL A 130 2.89 5.66 -0.89
C VAL A 130 1.41 5.92 -1.10
N CYS A 131 0.86 5.52 -2.25
CA CYS A 131 -0.58 5.55 -2.49
C CYS A 131 -1.15 4.15 -2.75
N GLY A 132 -2.46 4.03 -2.56
CA GLY A 132 -3.20 2.82 -2.87
C GLY A 132 -3.59 2.70 -4.35
N PRO A 133 -4.69 1.98 -4.66
CA PRO A 133 -5.20 1.84 -6.03
C PRO A 133 -5.89 3.11 -6.58
N ASP A 134 -6.30 4.02 -5.70
CA ASP A 134 -6.94 5.29 -6.04
C ASP A 134 -6.38 6.44 -5.15
N ARG A 135 -7.00 7.63 -5.24
CA ARG A 135 -6.56 8.84 -4.52
C ARG A 135 -7.17 8.98 -3.11
N ASP A 136 -7.92 7.99 -2.63
CA ASP A 136 -8.42 7.95 -1.26
C ASP A 136 -7.49 7.17 -0.32
N TYR A 137 -6.33 6.72 -0.82
CA TYR A 137 -5.29 6.02 -0.06
C TYR A 137 -3.93 6.69 -0.21
N LEU A 138 -3.38 7.18 0.90
CA LEU A 138 -2.08 7.83 0.95
C LEU A 138 -1.41 7.63 2.31
N TRP A 139 -0.13 7.30 2.31
CA TRP A 139 0.71 7.16 3.50
C TRP A 139 2.04 7.87 3.31
N LEU A 140 2.49 8.54 4.37
CA LEU A 140 3.85 9.04 4.51
C LEU A 140 4.60 8.14 5.48
N LEU A 141 5.64 7.47 5.00
CA LEU A 141 6.45 6.53 5.76
C LEU A 141 7.85 7.11 5.99
N ALA A 142 8.45 6.78 7.14
CA ALA A 142 9.83 7.15 7.44
C ALA A 142 10.59 6.06 8.20
N ARG A 143 11.92 6.06 8.13
CA ARG A 143 12.79 5.16 8.91
C ARG A 143 12.93 5.56 10.38
N THR A 144 12.45 6.75 10.75
CA THR A 144 12.44 7.27 12.12
C THR A 144 11.03 7.72 12.49
N PRO A 145 10.65 7.68 13.78
CA PRO A 145 9.31 8.05 14.25
C PRO A 145 8.99 9.54 14.08
N LYS A 146 9.99 10.36 13.77
CA LYS A 146 9.86 11.80 13.48
C LYS A 146 10.61 12.14 12.21
N ILE A 147 10.13 13.15 11.51
CA ILE A 147 10.74 13.68 10.29
C ILE A 147 10.98 15.19 10.41
N PRO A 148 11.98 15.72 9.68
CA PRO A 148 12.18 17.17 9.61
C PRO A 148 11.00 17.91 8.93
N PRO A 149 10.70 19.15 9.32
CA PRO A 149 9.64 19.96 8.70
C PRO A 149 9.79 20.13 7.18
N GLU A 150 11.02 20.26 6.68
CA GLU A 150 11.31 20.40 5.25
C GLU A 150 10.96 19.13 4.46
N VAL A 151 11.24 17.96 5.03
CA VAL A 151 10.87 16.66 4.42
C VAL A 151 9.36 16.51 4.43
N LYS A 152 8.70 16.90 5.53
CA LYS A 152 7.24 16.93 5.59
C LYS A 152 6.67 17.78 4.46
N GLN A 153 7.10 19.03 4.31
CA GLN A 153 6.58 19.92 3.28
C GLN A 153 6.83 19.38 1.87
N GLN A 154 8.04 18.89 1.60
CA GLN A 154 8.38 18.29 0.31
C GLN A 154 7.43 17.13 -0.06
N MET A 155 7.09 16.26 0.89
CA MET A 155 6.20 15.12 0.65
C MET A 155 4.76 15.58 0.39
N LEU A 156 4.30 16.64 1.07
CA LEU A 156 2.98 17.23 0.82
C LEU A 156 2.91 17.90 -0.55
N ASP A 157 3.96 18.59 -0.98
CA ASP A 157 4.03 19.23 -2.29
C ASP A 157 3.96 18.18 -3.40
N ILE A 158 4.69 17.07 -3.26
CA ILE A 158 4.64 15.95 -4.21
C ILE A 158 3.24 15.31 -4.24
N ALA A 159 2.63 15.06 -3.07
CA ALA A 159 1.28 14.52 -3.00
C ALA A 159 0.27 15.43 -3.73
N THR A 160 0.37 16.75 -3.50
CA THR A 160 -0.49 17.75 -4.15
C THR A 160 -0.28 17.80 -5.66
N GLN A 161 0.96 17.70 -6.14
CA GLN A 161 1.29 17.63 -7.57
C GLN A 161 0.72 16.40 -8.27
N GLN A 162 0.39 15.34 -7.52
CA GLN A 162 -0.24 14.12 -8.02
C GLN A 162 -1.76 14.07 -7.72
N ASP A 163 -2.34 15.24 -7.40
CA ASP A 163 -3.77 15.46 -7.11
C ASP A 163 -4.32 14.75 -5.87
N PHE A 164 -3.48 14.51 -4.85
CA PHE A 164 -3.96 14.04 -3.54
C PHE A 164 -4.37 15.23 -2.66
N ASP A 165 -5.53 15.12 -2.01
CA ASP A 165 -6.00 16.10 -1.04
C ASP A 165 -5.30 15.92 0.31
N VAL A 166 -4.14 16.55 0.47
CA VAL A 166 -3.31 16.46 1.68
C VAL A 166 -4.00 16.98 2.95
N SER A 167 -5.12 17.71 2.83
CA SER A 167 -5.90 18.14 4.00
C SER A 167 -6.56 16.97 4.74
N LYS A 168 -6.74 15.82 4.06
CA LYS A 168 -7.25 14.57 4.65
C LYS A 168 -6.22 13.81 5.48
N LEU A 169 -4.95 14.24 5.51
CA LEU A 169 -3.90 13.54 6.25
C LEU A 169 -4.11 13.62 7.76
N LEU A 170 -4.15 12.46 8.39
CA LEU A 170 -4.05 12.26 9.82
C LEU A 170 -2.58 12.04 10.19
N TRP A 171 -2.07 12.85 11.11
CA TRP A 171 -0.71 12.70 11.64
C TRP A 171 -0.70 11.69 12.77
N VAL A 172 0.02 10.59 12.59
CA VAL A 172 0.01 9.47 13.52
C VAL A 172 0.91 9.77 14.71
N ASN A 173 0.42 9.53 15.92
CA ASN A 173 1.25 9.66 17.11
C ASN A 173 2.33 8.57 17.13
N GLN A 174 3.60 8.97 17.12
CA GLN A 174 4.76 8.07 17.13
C GLN A 174 5.60 8.21 18.42
N HIS A 175 5.04 8.81 19.47
CA HIS A 175 5.69 8.89 20.77
C HIS A 175 5.63 7.53 21.48
N TYR A 176 6.77 6.87 21.63
CA TYR A 176 6.87 5.60 22.37
C TYR A 176 6.85 5.82 23.87
#